data_AF-A0A292R513-F1
#
_entry.id   AF-A0A292R513-F1
#
_cell.length_a   1.000
_cell.length_b   1.000
_cell.length_c   1.000
_cell.angle_alpha   90.00
_cell.angle_beta   90.00
_cell.angle_gamma   90.00
#
_symmetry.space_group_name_H-M   'P 1'
#
loop_
_entity.id
_entity.type
_entity.pdbx_description
1 polymer ?
#
loop_
_entity_poly.entity_id
_entity_poly.type
_entity_poly.pdbx_seq_one_letter_code
_entity_poly.pdbx_strand_id
1 'polypeptide(L)'
;MKKICSILVLLIMLSSAVMAAPTHGTPGAISGRSVGAAAISLIVWPGLGQLINDNPVDKNVTHAVLGLTGIFRFWSCYDAFVDRRGGVWHNRI
;
A
#
# COMPACT_ATOMS: atom_id res chain seq x y z
N MET A 1 -24.13 16.60 4.44
CA MET A 1 -23.39 15.81 5.46
C MET A 1 -22.46 14.77 4.84
N LYS A 2 -22.94 13.80 4.04
CA LYS A 2 -22.09 12.77 3.41
C LYS A 2 -20.85 13.32 2.70
N LYS A 3 -21.02 14.38 1.88
CA LYS A 3 -19.93 15.04 1.13
C LYS A 3 -18.87 15.69 2.04
N ILE A 4 -19.29 16.24 3.18
CA ILE A 4 -18.41 16.90 4.15
C ILE A 4 -17.58 15.84 4.88
N CYS A 5 -18.21 14.74 5.30
CA CYS A 5 -17.50 13.60 5.90
C CYS A 5 -16.48 12.99 4.93
N SER A 6 -16.83 12.84 3.64
CA SER A 6 -15.89 12.33 2.63
C SER A 6 -14.69 13.26 2.41
N ILE A 7 -14.91 14.58 2.39
CA ILE A 7 -13.82 15.57 2.28
C ILE A 7 -12.93 15.55 3.53
N LEU A 8 -13.52 15.42 4.72
CA LEU A 8 -12.76 15.30 5.97
C LEU A 8 -11.89 14.04 5.99
N VAL A 9 -12.43 12.90 5.55
CA VAL A 9 -11.67 11.65 5.44
C VAL A 9 -10.51 11.80 4.44
N LEU A 10 -10.75 12.44 3.30
CA LEU A 10 -9.70 12.72 2.31
C LEU A 10 -8.61 13.64 2.87
N LEU A 11 -8.98 14.69 3.61
CA LEU A 11 -8.05 15.62 4.26
C LEU A 11 -7.23 14.94 5.37
N ILE A 12 -7.83 14.05 6.16
CA ILE A 12 -7.12 13.27 7.19
C ILE A 12 -6.13 12.29 6.54
N MET A 13 -6.47 11.73 5.39
CA MET A 13 -5.53 10.89 4.62
C MET A 13 -4.35 11.70 4.09
N LEU A 14 -4.60 12.92 3.60
CA LEU A 14 -3.58 13.84 3.09
C LEU A 14 -2.64 14.38 4.20
N SER A 15 -3.11 14.48 5.45
CA SER A 15 -2.32 15.00 6.57
C SER A 15 -1.44 13.95 7.27
N SER A 16 -1.64 12.66 6.97
CA SER A 16 -0.82 11.56 7.49
C SER A 16 0.50 11.43 6.71
N ALA A 17 1.34 12.45 6.76
CA ALA A 17 2.77 12.31 6.45
C ALA A 17 3.43 11.54 7.60
N VAL A 18 3.19 10.22 7.64
CA VAL A 18 4.00 9.30 8.44
C VAL A 18 5.42 9.45 7.92
N MET A 19 6.30 10.03 8.76
CA MET A 19 7.74 10.00 8.55
C MET A 19 8.20 8.56 8.68
N ALA A 20 8.01 7.77 7.62
CA ALA A 20 8.57 6.45 7.50
C ALA A 20 10.10 6.61 7.41
N ALA A 21 10.83 5.99 8.33
CA ALA A 21 12.27 5.80 8.21
C ALA A 21 12.58 5.28 6.79
N PRO A 22 13.70 5.67 6.14
CA PRO A 22 14.00 5.27 4.78
C PRO A 22 13.89 3.75 4.65
N THR A 23 12.84 3.34 3.96
CA THR A 23 12.50 1.95 3.76
C THR A 23 13.39 1.49 2.62
N HIS A 24 14.07 0.35 2.74
CA HIS A 24 15.05 -0.08 1.72
C HIS A 24 14.40 -0.49 0.38
N GLY A 25 13.11 -0.19 0.19
CA GLY A 25 12.38 -0.51 -1.03
C GLY A 25 12.55 0.55 -2.11
N THR A 26 12.75 0.11 -3.34
CA THR A 26 12.90 0.98 -4.51
C THR A 26 11.63 0.94 -5.36
N PRO A 27 11.09 2.09 -5.81
CA PRO A 27 9.98 2.12 -6.75
C PRO A 27 10.32 1.38 -8.04
N GLY A 28 9.34 0.64 -8.57
CA GLY A 28 9.39 0.03 -9.90
C GLY A 28 8.70 0.91 -10.95
N ALA A 29 8.23 0.28 -12.02
CA ALA A 29 7.53 0.98 -13.10
C ALA A 29 6.02 1.04 -12.84
N ILE A 30 5.46 2.25 -12.89
CA ILE A 30 4.00 2.42 -12.91
C ILE A 30 3.47 1.94 -14.26
N SER A 31 2.51 1.01 -14.24
CA SER A 31 1.90 0.41 -15.43
C SER A 31 0.41 0.17 -15.20
N GLY A 32 -0.34 -0.13 -16.27
CA GLY A 32 -1.76 -0.49 -16.13
C GLY A 32 -2.00 -1.65 -15.15
N ARG A 33 -1.05 -2.61 -15.10
CA ARG A 33 -1.02 -3.70 -14.12
C ARG A 33 -0.89 -3.17 -12.69
N SER A 34 0.06 -2.28 -12.43
CA SER A 34 0.31 -1.75 -11.09
C SER A 34 -0.86 -0.89 -10.57
N VAL A 35 -1.55 -0.17 -11.47
CA VAL A 35 -2.78 0.56 -11.12
C VAL A 35 -3.91 -0.39 -10.71
N GLY A 36 -4.14 -1.47 -11.47
CA GLY A 36 -5.13 -2.49 -11.11
C GLY A 36 -4.76 -3.22 -9.81
N ALA A 37 -3.49 -3.54 -9.63
CA ALA A 37 -2.95 -4.13 -8.42
C ALA A 37 -3.19 -3.25 -7.19
N ALA A 38 -2.97 -1.94 -7.31
CA ALA A 38 -3.24 -0.97 -6.26
C ALA A 38 -4.72 -0.93 -5.86
N ALA A 39 -5.62 -0.89 -6.84
CA ALA A 39 -7.05 -0.89 -6.60
C ALA A 39 -7.51 -2.16 -5.85
N ILE A 40 -6.99 -3.33 -6.25
CA ILE A 40 -7.31 -4.60 -5.59
C ILE A 40 -6.75 -4.63 -4.16
N SER A 41 -5.52 -4.16 -3.94
CA SER A 41 -4.93 -4.06 -2.59
C SER A 41 -5.70 -3.10 -1.67
N LEU A 42 -6.24 -2.01 -2.23
CA LEU A 42 -7.01 -1.02 -1.48
C LEU A 42 -8.44 -1.51 -1.17
N ILE A 43 -9.15 -2.04 -2.15
CA ILE A 43 -10.59 -2.30 -2.06
C ILE A 43 -10.84 -3.70 -1.50
N VAL A 44 -10.18 -4.71 -2.08
CA VAL A 44 -10.45 -6.12 -1.75
C VAL A 44 -9.69 -6.52 -0.50
N TRP A 45 -8.35 -6.58 -0.58
CA TRP A 45 -7.53 -7.02 0.53
C TRP A 45 -6.06 -6.58 0.41
N PRO A 46 -5.44 -6.04 1.48
CA PRO A 46 -4.03 -5.69 1.50
C PRO A 46 -3.12 -6.89 1.16
N GLY A 47 -2.11 -6.68 0.32
CA GLY A 47 -1.16 -7.73 -0.10
C GLY A 47 -1.49 -8.39 -1.44
N LEU A 48 -2.73 -8.28 -1.92
CA LEU A 48 -3.12 -8.81 -3.23
C LEU A 48 -2.44 -8.04 -4.38
N GLY A 49 -2.25 -6.74 -4.25
CA GLY A 49 -1.52 -5.95 -5.25
C GLY A 49 -0.06 -6.38 -5.36
N GLN A 50 0.58 -6.71 -4.24
CA GLN A 50 1.95 -7.23 -4.24
C GLN A 50 2.01 -8.61 -4.91
N LEU A 51 1.03 -9.49 -4.66
CA LEU A 51 0.89 -10.77 -5.36
C LEU A 51 0.72 -10.56 -6.87
N ILE A 52 -0.18 -9.66 -7.27
CA ILE A 52 -0.42 -9.31 -8.67
C ILE A 52 0.81 -8.72 -9.32
N ASN A 53 1.73 -8.10 -8.59
CA ASN A 53 2.97 -7.54 -9.13
C ASN A 53 4.17 -8.50 -9.05
N ASP A 54 3.95 -9.79 -8.77
CA ASP A 54 5.02 -10.79 -8.63
C ASP A 54 6.05 -10.42 -7.56
N ASN A 55 5.60 -9.84 -6.44
CA ASN A 55 6.49 -9.61 -5.29
C ASN A 55 6.68 -10.89 -4.46
N PRO A 56 7.79 -10.99 -3.69
CA PRO A 56 8.04 -12.13 -2.81
C PRO A 56 6.90 -12.38 -1.83
N VAL A 57 6.64 -13.65 -1.51
CA VAL A 57 5.55 -14.08 -0.63
C VAL A 57 5.60 -13.39 0.73
N ASP A 58 6.79 -13.23 1.31
CA ASP A 58 6.98 -12.54 2.60
C ASP A 58 6.43 -11.11 2.59
N LYS A 59 6.57 -10.43 1.45
CA LYS A 59 6.02 -9.08 1.27
C LYS A 59 4.50 -9.12 1.26
N ASN A 60 3.92 -10.02 0.49
CA ASN A 60 2.47 -10.17 0.37
C ASN A 60 1.84 -10.46 1.75
N VAL A 61 2.45 -11.39 2.51
CA VAL A 61 2.02 -11.74 3.86
C VAL A 61 2.17 -10.56 4.81
N THR A 62 3.29 -9.83 4.75
CA THR A 62 3.50 -8.63 5.57
C THR A 62 2.39 -7.60 5.36
N HIS A 63 2.03 -7.32 4.11
CA HIS A 63 0.94 -6.39 3.79
C HIS A 63 -0.43 -6.93 4.20
N ALA A 64 -0.69 -8.23 4.05
CA ALA A 64 -1.95 -8.86 4.46
C ALA A 64 -2.15 -8.81 5.98
N VAL A 65 -1.10 -9.12 6.76
CA VAL A 65 -1.14 -9.13 8.23
C VAL A 65 -1.24 -7.71 8.78
N LEU A 66 -0.36 -6.80 8.36
CA LEU A 66 -0.40 -5.43 8.84
C LEU A 66 -1.62 -4.68 8.33
N GLY A 67 -2.12 -5.04 7.16
CA GLY A 67 -3.37 -4.52 6.59
C GLY A 67 -4.58 -4.67 7.51
N LEU A 68 -4.58 -5.65 8.42
CA LEU A 68 -5.63 -5.82 9.44
C LEU A 68 -5.72 -4.66 10.43
N THR A 69 -4.65 -3.87 10.59
CA THR A 69 -4.65 -2.67 11.44
C THR A 69 -5.31 -1.45 10.78
N GLY A 70 -5.80 -1.60 9.53
CA GLY A 70 -6.51 -0.57 8.78
C GLY A 70 -5.60 0.46 8.09
N ILE A 71 -4.59 1.00 8.78
CA ILE A 71 -3.70 2.04 8.24
C ILE A 71 -2.81 1.49 7.12
N PHE A 72 -2.29 0.28 7.27
CA PHE A 72 -1.40 -0.35 6.28
C PHE A 72 -2.10 -0.78 4.99
N ARG A 73 -3.42 -0.64 4.89
CA ARG A 73 -4.16 -0.83 3.63
C ARG A 73 -3.76 0.22 2.60
N PHE A 74 -3.63 1.48 3.02
CA PHE A 74 -3.17 2.57 2.14
C PHE A 74 -1.71 2.37 1.74
N TRP A 75 -0.89 1.88 2.67
CA TRP A 75 0.48 1.51 2.37
C TRP A 75 0.55 0.38 1.34
N SER A 76 -0.25 -0.68 1.49
CA SER A 76 -0.33 -1.76 0.51
C SER A 76 -0.80 -1.29 -0.86
N CYS A 77 -1.74 -0.35 -0.91
CA CYS A 77 -2.16 0.31 -2.15
C CYS A 77 -1.00 1.08 -2.80
N TYR A 78 -0.34 1.96 -2.06
CA TYR A 78 0.80 2.75 -2.55
C TYR A 78 1.91 1.85 -3.08
N ASP A 79 2.28 0.86 -2.30
CA ASP A 79 3.37 -0.05 -2.58
C ASP A 79 3.09 -0.92 -3.83
N ALA A 80 1.82 -1.28 -4.09
CA ALA A 80 1.39 -1.93 -5.32
C ALA A 80 1.33 -0.94 -6.50
N PHE A 81 0.92 0.31 -6.27
CA PHE A 81 0.80 1.33 -7.32
C PHE A 81 2.15 1.66 -7.96
N VAL A 82 3.17 1.88 -7.13
CA VAL A 82 4.54 2.20 -7.59
C VAL A 82 5.36 0.94 -7.90
N ASP A 83 4.73 -0.24 -7.90
CA ASP A 83 5.40 -1.53 -8.01
C ASP A 83 6.69 -1.62 -7.18
N ARG A 84 6.61 -1.23 -5.90
CA ARG A 84 7.80 -1.09 -5.05
C ARG A 84 8.40 -2.48 -4.83
N ARG A 85 9.71 -2.61 -5.04
CA ARG A 85 10.47 -3.83 -4.73
C ARG A 85 11.17 -3.68 -3.39
N GLY A 86 11.31 -4.76 -2.62
CA GLY A 86 11.86 -4.71 -1.26
C GLY A 86 10.89 -4.13 -0.23
N GLY A 87 11.40 -3.60 0.89
CA GLY A 87 10.58 -3.03 1.97
C GLY A 87 9.79 -4.07 2.77
N VAL A 88 10.32 -5.28 2.93
CA VAL A 88 9.76 -6.32 3.81
C VAL A 88 10.16 -6.11 5.28
N TRP A 89 9.50 -6.81 6.21
CA TRP A 89 9.75 -6.74 7.66
C TRP A 89 11.24 -6.93 8.04
N HIS A 90 12.02 -7.59 7.18
CA HIS A 90 13.45 -7.82 7.34
C HIS A 90 14.37 -6.67 6.85
N ASN A 91 13.88 -5.45 6.56
CA ASN A 91 14.62 -4.16 6.67
C ASN A 91 13.84 -2.94 6.08
N ARG A 92 13.08 -2.14 6.82
CA ARG A 92 11.65 -2.33 7.13
C ARG A 92 10.74 -1.61 6.10
N ILE A 93 9.43 -1.70 6.33
CA ILE A 93 8.29 -1.33 5.48
C ILE A 93 8.23 0.14 5.13
#